data_AF-A0A9W9BJW0-F1
#
_entry.id   AF-A0A9W9BJW0-F1
#
_cell.length_a   1.000
_cell.length_b   1.000
_cell.length_c   1.000
_cell.angle_alpha   90.00
_cell.angle_beta   90.00
_cell.angle_gamma   90.00
#
_symmetry.space_group_name_H-M   'P 1'
#
loop_
_entity.id
_entity.type
_entity.pdbx_description
1 polymer ?
#
loop_
_entity_poly.entity_id
_entity_poly.type
_entity_poly.pdbx_seq_one_letter_code
_entity_poly.pdbx_strand_id
1 'polypeptide(L)'
;MSTTQHQVAKGQPSGPKSQYEASREAQIDAYLAGSDSRATDTAAIQHRTLKCHALFESCQSNSNRSGDDWLDKMSAEFNWWSLGIGAAKGGHSSLDYRVQTREDVRNTLVNLLESLATSLNKYIDAVHGHPNTRANSGASSSAWLKCAILR
;
A
#
# COMPACT_ATOMS: atom_id res chain seq x y z
N MET A 1 70.31 33.95 36.57
CA MET A 1 69.07 33.36 37.14
C MET A 1 67.87 33.94 36.41
N SER A 2 66.94 33.05 36.07
CA SER A 2 65.53 33.29 35.75
C SER A 2 65.12 33.70 34.32
N THR A 3 64.78 32.64 33.59
CA THR A 3 63.91 32.50 32.42
C THR A 3 62.44 32.83 32.74
N THR A 4 61.70 33.28 31.72
CA THR A 4 60.35 32.81 31.30
C THR A 4 59.33 33.94 31.07
N GLN A 5 58.92 34.12 29.81
CA GLN A 5 57.57 34.59 29.47
C GLN A 5 56.93 33.62 28.48
N HIS A 6 55.69 33.22 28.80
CA HIS A 6 54.88 32.23 28.11
C HIS A 6 53.82 32.91 27.23
N GLN A 7 53.84 32.51 25.95
CA GLN A 7 52.79 32.21 24.98
C GLN A 7 51.47 33.00 24.87
N VAL A 8 51.24 33.36 23.60
CA VAL A 8 50.02 33.84 22.94
C VAL A 8 49.09 32.66 22.62
N ALA A 9 47.78 32.82 22.87
CA ALA A 9 46.74 32.01 22.24
C ALA A 9 45.72 32.93 21.57
N LYS A 10 45.68 32.93 20.24
CA LYS A 10 44.54 33.41 19.44
C LYS A 10 44.28 32.42 18.32
N GLY A 11 43.02 32.01 18.24
CA GLY A 11 42.50 30.95 17.39
C GLY A 11 42.74 31.19 15.90
N GLN A 12 42.82 30.08 15.18
CA GLN A 12 42.98 30.05 13.74
C GLN A 12 41.60 29.84 13.08
N PRO A 13 41.23 30.63 12.06
CA PRO A 13 40.01 30.41 11.30
C PRO A 13 40.17 29.21 10.37
N SER A 14 39.12 28.39 10.30
CA SER A 14 38.94 27.30 9.34
C SER A 14 39.13 27.78 7.90
N GLY A 15 40.16 27.27 7.23
CA GLY A 15 40.47 27.57 5.84
C GLY A 15 39.41 27.07 4.85
N PRO A 16 39.47 27.49 3.57
CA PRO A 16 38.51 27.12 2.55
C PRO A 16 38.55 25.61 2.32
N LYS A 17 37.39 24.93 2.50
CA LYS A 17 37.22 23.52 2.15
C LYS A 17 37.66 23.30 0.71
N SER A 18 38.43 22.25 0.47
CA SER A 18 38.88 21.87 -0.87
C SER A 18 37.67 21.62 -1.78
N GLN A 19 37.73 22.08 -3.03
CA GLN A 19 36.70 21.79 -4.05
C GLN A 19 36.36 20.30 -4.16
N TYR A 20 37.32 19.42 -3.84
CA TYR A 20 37.14 17.96 -3.84
C TYR A 20 36.29 17.47 -2.66
N GLU A 21 36.41 18.10 -1.49
CA GLU A 21 35.62 17.72 -0.30
C GLU A 21 34.18 18.20 -0.43
N ALA A 22 33.96 19.41 -0.94
CA ALA A 22 32.62 19.91 -1.24
C ALA A 22 31.92 19.06 -2.32
N SER A 23 32.68 18.60 -3.32
CA SER A 23 32.16 17.70 -4.36
C SER A 23 31.82 16.30 -3.82
N ARG A 24 32.61 15.77 -2.86
CA ARG A 24 32.29 14.51 -2.16
C ARG A 24 31.09 14.65 -1.23
N GLU A 25 31.01 15.72 -0.45
CA GLU A 25 29.87 15.99 0.44
C GLU A 25 28.57 16.10 -0.39
N ALA A 26 28.58 16.84 -1.50
CA ALA A 26 27.43 16.94 -2.40
C ALA A 26 27.05 15.60 -3.06
N GLN A 27 28.02 14.74 -3.38
CA GLN A 27 27.74 13.39 -3.89
C GLN A 27 27.14 12.47 -2.83
N ILE A 28 27.57 12.59 -1.57
CA ILE A 28 27.00 11.84 -0.43
C ILE A 28 25.58 12.31 -0.15
N ASP A 29 25.34 13.63 -0.14
CA ASP A 29 24.01 14.21 0.06
C ASP A 29 23.06 13.85 -1.08
N ALA A 30 23.53 13.82 -2.34
CA ALA A 30 22.74 13.37 -3.48
C ALA A 30 22.41 11.86 -3.42
N TYR A 31 23.33 11.03 -2.92
CA TYR A 31 23.10 9.60 -2.72
C TYR A 31 22.09 9.32 -1.58
N LEU A 32 22.16 10.10 -0.49
CA LEU A 32 21.21 10.02 0.62
C LEU A 32 19.83 10.60 0.24
N ALA A 33 19.77 11.73 -0.47
CA ALA A 33 18.52 12.33 -0.93
C ALA A 33 17.85 11.52 -2.07
N GLY A 34 18.62 10.83 -2.90
CA GLY A 34 18.11 9.93 -3.92
C GLY A 34 17.44 8.66 -3.37
N SER A 35 17.75 8.28 -2.12
CA SER A 35 17.11 7.13 -1.46
C SER A 35 15.64 7.38 -1.08
N ASP A 36 15.22 8.63 -0.87
CA ASP A 36 13.86 8.95 -0.43
C ASP A 36 12.84 8.97 -1.58
N SER A 37 13.30 9.15 -2.83
CA SER A 37 12.42 9.24 -4.00
C SER A 37 11.89 7.90 -4.51
N ARG A 38 12.45 6.78 -3.99
CA ARG A 38 11.93 5.43 -4.19
C ARG A 38 11.46 4.83 -2.88
N ALA A 39 10.73 5.62 -2.10
CA ALA A 39 9.80 5.08 -1.10
C ALA A 39 8.76 4.24 -1.84
N THR A 40 9.16 3.05 -2.31
CA THR A 40 8.24 1.93 -2.54
C THR A 40 7.49 1.82 -1.24
N ASP A 41 6.21 2.20 -1.25
CA ASP A 41 5.30 2.05 -0.13
C ASP A 41 5.50 0.64 0.45
N THR A 42 6.26 0.56 1.54
CA THR A 42 6.81 -0.70 2.08
C THR A 42 5.71 -1.55 2.74
N ALA A 43 4.50 -1.01 2.78
CA ALA A 43 3.28 -1.64 3.23
C ALA A 43 2.16 -1.54 2.17
N ALA A 44 2.51 -1.39 0.89
CA ALA A 44 1.54 -1.22 -0.19
C ALA A 44 0.52 -2.36 -0.28
N ILE A 45 0.98 -3.61 -0.11
CA ILE A 45 0.14 -4.80 -0.15
C ILE A 45 -0.68 -4.89 1.13
N GLN A 46 -0.06 -4.67 2.29
CA GLN A 46 -0.75 -4.64 3.58
C GLN A 46 -1.90 -3.65 3.59
N HIS A 47 -1.65 -2.40 3.23
CA HIS A 47 -2.65 -1.34 3.20
C HIS A 47 -3.85 -1.73 2.32
N ARG A 48 -3.58 -2.24 1.11
CA ARG A 48 -4.63 -2.62 0.16
C ARG A 48 -5.39 -3.87 0.60
N THR A 49 -4.72 -4.81 1.24
CA THR A 49 -5.37 -5.99 1.83
C THR A 49 -6.37 -5.57 2.91
N LEU A 50 -5.96 -4.69 3.83
CA LEU A 50 -6.84 -4.13 4.87
C LEU A 50 -8.02 -3.34 4.28
N LYS A 51 -7.76 -2.56 3.22
CA LYS A 51 -8.83 -1.87 2.47
C LYS A 51 -9.84 -2.86 1.90
N CYS A 52 -9.40 -3.95 1.28
CA CYS A 52 -10.30 -4.98 0.76
C CYS A 52 -11.13 -5.64 1.87
N HIS A 53 -10.56 -5.92 3.05
CA HIS A 53 -11.33 -6.42 4.20
C HIS A 53 -12.48 -5.48 4.58
N ALA A 54 -12.17 -4.19 4.78
CA ALA A 54 -13.18 -3.19 5.12
C ALA A 54 -14.28 -3.07 4.05
N LEU A 55 -13.92 -3.20 2.77
CA LEU A 55 -14.87 -3.20 1.67
C LEU A 55 -15.75 -4.44 1.66
N PHE A 56 -15.20 -5.63 1.93
CA PHE A 56 -16.02 -6.85 2.07
C PHE A 56 -17.04 -6.73 3.21
N GLU A 57 -16.61 -6.23 4.38
CA GLU A 57 -17.52 -5.98 5.52
C GLU A 57 -18.62 -4.97 5.14
N SER A 58 -18.27 -3.93 4.39
CA SER A 58 -19.23 -2.95 3.88
C SER A 58 -20.21 -3.58 2.88
N CYS A 59 -19.74 -4.41 1.94
CA CYS A 59 -20.60 -5.10 0.99
C CYS A 59 -21.60 -6.03 1.72
N GLN A 60 -21.15 -6.76 2.75
CA GLN A 60 -21.97 -7.68 3.52
C GLN A 60 -23.03 -6.94 4.34
N SER A 61 -22.65 -5.84 5.00
CA SER A 61 -23.57 -5.01 5.79
C SER A 61 -24.70 -4.40 4.95
N ASN A 62 -24.44 -4.13 3.66
CA ASN A 62 -25.40 -3.55 2.73
C ASN A 62 -26.19 -4.61 1.93
N SER A 63 -25.77 -5.88 1.96
CA SER A 63 -26.44 -6.97 1.25
C SER A 63 -27.54 -7.58 2.11
N ASN A 64 -28.73 -6.96 2.11
CA ASN A 64 -29.93 -7.53 2.75
C ASN A 64 -30.57 -8.65 1.90
N ARG A 65 -29.85 -9.19 0.91
CA ARG A 65 -30.32 -10.25 0.01
C ARG A 65 -30.06 -11.60 0.66
N SER A 66 -30.94 -11.97 1.58
CA SER A 66 -31.04 -13.31 2.13
C SER A 66 -31.13 -14.34 0.98
N GLY A 67 -30.05 -15.09 0.75
CA GLY A 67 -30.01 -16.21 -0.20
C GLY A 67 -28.82 -16.28 -1.18
N ASP A 68 -27.91 -15.29 -1.22
CA ASP A 68 -26.69 -15.36 -2.05
C ASP A 68 -25.43 -15.26 -1.18
N ASP A 69 -25.08 -16.36 -0.51
CA ASP A 69 -23.87 -16.54 0.32
C ASP A 69 -22.55 -16.44 -0.48
N TRP A 70 -22.65 -16.14 -1.77
CA TRP A 70 -21.51 -15.93 -2.66
C TRP A 70 -20.52 -14.92 -2.09
N LEU A 71 -21.00 -13.78 -1.59
CA LEU A 71 -20.12 -12.73 -1.08
C LEU A 71 -19.40 -13.18 0.20
N ASP A 72 -20.08 -13.94 1.05
CA ASP A 72 -19.50 -14.50 2.28
C ASP A 72 -18.44 -15.55 1.96
N LYS A 73 -18.70 -16.41 0.97
CA LYS A 73 -17.72 -17.36 0.47
C LYS A 73 -16.48 -16.64 -0.06
N MET A 74 -16.63 -15.62 -0.90
CA MET A 74 -15.50 -14.87 -1.46
C MET A 74 -14.71 -14.12 -0.39
N SER A 75 -15.40 -13.56 0.62
CA SER A 75 -14.75 -12.92 1.76
C SER A 75 -13.96 -13.94 2.59
N ALA A 76 -14.51 -15.13 2.84
CA ALA A 76 -13.81 -16.21 3.54
C ALA A 76 -12.56 -16.69 2.77
N GLU A 77 -12.66 -16.88 1.45
CA GLU A 77 -11.52 -17.26 0.59
C GLU A 77 -10.42 -16.19 0.63
N PHE A 78 -10.79 -14.90 0.54
CA PHE A 78 -9.84 -13.80 0.65
C PHE A 78 -9.17 -13.76 2.03
N ASN A 79 -9.94 -13.98 3.10
CA ASN A 79 -9.42 -14.05 4.46
C ASN A 79 -8.39 -15.17 4.62
N TRP A 80 -8.69 -16.38 4.15
CA TRP A 80 -7.74 -17.50 4.18
C TRP A 80 -6.47 -17.23 3.38
N TRP A 81 -6.62 -16.68 2.18
CA TRP A 81 -5.47 -16.27 1.37
C TRP A 81 -4.59 -15.26 2.12
N SER A 82 -5.20 -14.20 2.66
CA SER A 82 -4.47 -13.12 3.34
C SER A 82 -3.71 -13.61 4.58
N LEU A 83 -4.34 -14.50 5.37
CA LEU A 83 -3.76 -15.11 6.56
C LEU A 83 -2.60 -16.05 6.20
N GLY A 84 -2.79 -16.89 5.19
CA GLY A 84 -1.83 -17.91 4.79
C GLY A 84 -0.49 -17.33 4.31
N ILE A 85 -0.51 -16.15 3.70
CA ILE A 85 0.70 -15.52 3.14
C ILE A 85 1.20 -14.33 3.94
N GLY A 86 0.46 -13.90 4.97
CA GLY A 86 0.79 -12.72 5.78
C GLY A 86 0.57 -11.40 5.04
N ALA A 87 -0.43 -11.34 4.16
CA ALA A 87 -0.72 -10.15 3.35
C ALA A 87 -1.20 -8.96 4.21
N ALA A 88 -1.87 -9.21 5.33
CA ALA A 88 -2.31 -8.16 6.27
C ALA A 88 -1.30 -7.89 7.41
N LYS A 89 -0.20 -8.64 7.50
CA LYS A 89 0.80 -8.51 8.57
C LYS A 89 1.80 -7.40 8.24
N GLY A 90 2.35 -6.77 9.27
CA GLY A 90 3.50 -5.86 9.16
C GLY A 90 4.83 -6.55 9.50
N GLY A 91 5.93 -5.81 9.34
CA GLY A 91 7.28 -6.23 9.74
C GLY A 91 7.88 -7.32 8.86
N HIS A 92 8.93 -7.99 9.34
CA HIS A 92 9.71 -8.95 8.52
C HIS A 92 8.95 -10.21 8.11
N SER A 93 7.83 -10.51 8.77
CA SER A 93 6.95 -11.62 8.39
C SER A 93 5.87 -11.23 7.37
N SER A 94 5.78 -9.95 6.99
CA SER A 94 4.80 -9.47 6.02
C SER A 94 5.07 -10.00 4.63
N LEU A 95 4.01 -10.06 3.82
CA LEU A 95 4.19 -10.32 2.40
C LEU A 95 5.02 -9.22 1.73
N ASP A 96 4.80 -7.95 2.09
CA ASP A 96 5.56 -6.81 1.56
C ASP A 96 7.08 -6.99 1.74
N TYR A 97 7.53 -7.36 2.94
CA TYR A 97 8.95 -7.58 3.22
C TYR A 97 9.51 -8.74 2.40
N ARG A 98 8.75 -9.84 2.28
CA ARG A 98 9.18 -11.03 1.53
C ARG A 98 9.30 -10.78 0.03
N VAL A 99 8.51 -9.86 -0.53
CA VAL A 99 8.54 -9.52 -1.97
C VAL A 99 9.26 -8.20 -2.27
N GLN A 100 9.91 -7.58 -1.28
CA GLN A 100 10.51 -6.25 -1.42
C GLN A 100 11.58 -6.17 -2.55
N THR A 101 12.26 -7.29 -2.82
CA THR A 101 13.29 -7.40 -3.87
C THR A 101 12.71 -7.81 -5.23
N ARG A 102 11.42 -8.14 -5.30
CA ARG A 102 10.71 -8.60 -6.50
C ARG A 102 9.61 -7.61 -6.90
N GLU A 103 10.03 -6.54 -7.56
CA GLU A 103 9.12 -5.44 -7.94
C GLU A 103 8.02 -5.91 -8.90
N ASP A 104 8.32 -6.86 -9.77
CA ASP A 104 7.35 -7.53 -10.66
C ASP A 104 6.18 -8.10 -9.86
N VAL A 105 6.48 -8.95 -8.87
CA VAL A 105 5.48 -9.61 -8.03
C VAL A 105 4.74 -8.60 -7.17
N ARG A 106 5.46 -7.67 -6.55
CA ARG A 106 4.87 -6.62 -5.72
C ARG A 106 3.85 -5.81 -6.50
N ASN A 107 4.20 -5.36 -7.70
CA ASN A 107 3.32 -4.57 -8.55
C ASN A 107 2.10 -5.37 -9.01
N THR A 108 2.27 -6.64 -9.39
CA THR A 108 1.14 -7.52 -9.72
C THR A 108 0.17 -7.65 -8.55
N LEU A 109 0.67 -7.91 -7.34
CA LEU A 109 -0.16 -8.04 -6.14
C LEU A 109 -0.91 -6.74 -5.81
N VAL A 110 -0.22 -5.60 -5.89
CA VAL A 110 -0.82 -4.28 -5.70
C VAL A 110 -1.96 -4.04 -6.70
N ASN A 111 -1.72 -4.28 -7.99
CA ASN A 111 -2.72 -4.06 -9.04
C ASN A 111 -3.93 -4.99 -8.88
N LEU A 112 -3.73 -6.25 -8.49
CA LEU A 112 -4.81 -7.20 -8.22
C LEU A 112 -5.68 -6.74 -7.03
N LEU A 113 -5.05 -6.32 -5.93
CA LEU A 113 -5.78 -5.83 -4.76
C LEU A 113 -6.53 -4.53 -5.06
N GLU A 114 -5.94 -3.61 -5.84
CA GLU A 114 -6.65 -2.40 -6.28
C GLU A 114 -7.83 -2.69 -7.18
N SER A 115 -7.67 -3.66 -8.09
CA SER A 115 -8.76 -4.09 -8.98
C SER A 115 -9.90 -4.71 -8.17
N LEU A 116 -9.58 -5.56 -7.19
CA LEU A 116 -10.57 -6.11 -6.27
C LEU A 116 -11.29 -5.03 -5.47
N ALA A 117 -10.56 -4.09 -4.88
CA ALA A 117 -11.13 -2.97 -4.14
C ALA A 117 -12.06 -2.12 -5.03
N THR A 118 -11.68 -1.91 -6.29
CA THR A 118 -12.50 -1.20 -7.28
C THR A 118 -13.81 -1.95 -7.56
N SER A 119 -13.74 -3.27 -7.77
CA SER A 119 -14.92 -4.10 -8.00
C SER A 119 -15.86 -4.16 -6.79
N LEU A 120 -15.32 -4.22 -5.57
CA LEU A 120 -16.10 -4.17 -4.34
C LEU A 120 -16.80 -2.81 -4.15
N ASN A 121 -16.11 -1.70 -4.41
CA ASN A 121 -16.75 -0.38 -4.41
C ASN A 121 -17.88 -0.29 -5.43
N LYS A 122 -17.66 -0.75 -6.67
CA LYS A 122 -18.72 -0.78 -7.69
C LYS A 122 -19.93 -1.61 -7.26
N TYR A 123 -19.70 -2.71 -6.54
CA TYR A 123 -20.78 -3.52 -5.98
C TYR A 123 -21.58 -2.71 -4.94
N ILE A 124 -20.89 -2.02 -4.03
CA ILE A 124 -21.52 -1.14 -3.03
C ILE A 124 -22.34 -0.05 -3.74
N ASP A 125 -21.76 0.64 -4.73
CA ASP A 125 -22.44 1.70 -5.47
C ASP A 125 -23.69 1.18 -6.20
N ALA A 126 -23.62 -0.02 -6.80
CA ALA A 126 -24.77 -0.64 -7.47
C ALA A 126 -25.90 -0.99 -6.50
N VAL A 127 -25.58 -1.35 -5.25
CA VAL A 127 -26.58 -1.61 -4.20
C VAL A 127 -27.25 -0.31 -3.74
N HIS A 128 -26.51 0.79 -3.64
CA HIS A 128 -27.04 2.10 -3.21
C HIS A 128 -27.72 2.90 -4.34
N GLY A 129 -27.32 2.69 -5.59
CA GLY A 129 -27.75 3.46 -6.76
C GLY A 129 -29.08 3.04 -7.39
N HIS A 130 -29.91 2.24 -6.71
CA HIS A 130 -31.21 1.81 -7.25
C HIS A 130 -32.40 2.58 -6.64
N PRO A 131 -32.81 3.75 -7.18
CA PRO A 131 -34.14 4.27 -6.92
C PRO A 131 -35.16 3.32 -7.56
N ASN A 132 -35.98 2.72 -6.71
CA ASN A 132 -37.20 1.98 -7.00
C ASN A 132 -37.83 2.34 -8.37
N THR A 133 -37.57 1.53 -9.39
CA THR A 133 -38.39 1.49 -10.61
C THR A 133 -38.97 0.09 -10.74
N ARG A 134 -40.18 -0.08 -10.20
CA ARG A 134 -41.09 -1.20 -10.48
C ARG A 134 -41.25 -1.36 -11.99
N ALA A 135 -40.86 -2.50 -12.54
CA ALA A 135 -41.63 -3.25 -13.54
C ALA A 135 -41.03 -4.64 -13.78
N ASN A 136 -41.69 -5.64 -13.20
CA ASN A 136 -41.96 -6.96 -13.79
C ASN A 136 -41.12 -7.39 -15.01
N SER A 137 -40.14 -8.28 -14.79
CA SER A 137 -39.97 -9.50 -15.59
C SER A 137 -38.89 -10.37 -14.93
N GLY A 138 -39.25 -11.61 -14.63
CA GLY A 138 -38.36 -12.60 -14.03
C GLY A 138 -37.19 -12.91 -14.94
N ALA A 139 -36.05 -12.28 -14.69
CA ALA A 139 -34.74 -12.78 -15.08
C ALA A 139 -33.76 -12.35 -13.99
N SER A 140 -33.16 -13.35 -13.34
CA SER A 140 -32.33 -13.20 -12.15
C SER A 140 -31.27 -12.10 -12.32
N SER A 141 -31.50 -10.98 -11.65
CA SER A 141 -30.60 -9.83 -11.58
C SER A 141 -29.20 -10.19 -11.02
N SER A 142 -29.05 -11.38 -10.39
CA SER A 142 -27.73 -11.91 -9.99
C SER A 142 -26.86 -12.41 -11.16
N ALA A 143 -27.43 -12.75 -12.31
CA ALA A 143 -26.67 -13.26 -13.46
C ALA A 143 -25.85 -12.15 -14.15
N TRP A 144 -26.42 -10.95 -14.26
CA TRP A 144 -25.76 -9.80 -14.87
C TRP A 144 -24.59 -9.28 -14.04
N LEU A 145 -24.73 -9.28 -12.70
CA LEU A 145 -23.65 -8.89 -11.78
C LEU A 145 -22.49 -9.89 -11.81
N LYS A 146 -22.77 -11.20 -11.89
CA LYS A 146 -21.75 -12.25 -12.04
C LYS A 146 -20.96 -12.11 -13.35
N CYS A 147 -21.62 -11.74 -14.46
CA CYS A 147 -20.97 -11.50 -15.74
C CYS A 147 -20.15 -10.20 -15.81
N ALA A 148 -20.53 -9.16 -15.06
CA ALA A 148 -19.84 -7.87 -15.09
C ALA A 148 -18.56 -7.82 -14.24
N ILE A 149 -18.46 -8.67 -13.21
CA ILE A 149 -17.29 -8.73 -12.31
C ILE A 149 -16.19 -9.67 -12.85
N LEU A 150 -16.56 -10.64 -13.70
CA LEU A 150 -15.64 -11.65 -14.26
C LEU A 150 -15.12 -11.33 -15.68
N ARG A 151 -15.18 -10.07 -16.12
CA ARG A 151 -14.74 -9.64 -17.45
C ARG A 151 -13.67 -8.57 -17.40
#